data_AF-A0A7C6ZXH8-F1
#
_entry.id   AF-A0A7C6ZXH8-F1
#
_cell.length_a   1.000
_cell.length_b   1.000
_cell.length_c   1.000
_cell.angle_alpha   90.00
_cell.angle_beta   90.00
_cell.angle_gamma   90.00
#
_symmetry.space_group_name_H-M   'P 1'
#
loop_
_entity.id
_entity.type
_entity.pdbx_description
1 polymer ?
#
loop_
_entity_poly.entity_id
_entity_poly.type
_entity_poly.pdbx_seq_one_letter_code
_entity_poly.pdbx_strand_id
1 'polypeptide(L)'
;GTGSFAMGRDKNGNEAVCGGWGPLFGDWGSGYHIGVLCLARVAWLYDNRIHSTLLEKLCLEAMNITSAEELRTAAYRPGFTRKDVAGLSKIVGEAASRNDPYALEILKDAVKALADHVKTLSNRLSIDGLPVALTGGITRMGAVFEELFKAELASRFPQCYYQPAKYDPLVGAALCLLYEHEGCNIENHEIAGNLMKYKGLYQGESIC
;
A
#
# COMPACT_ATOMS: atom_id res chain seq x y z
N GLY A 1 -3.35 0.46 -1.72
CA GLY A 1 -4.57 -0.39 -1.72
C GLY A 1 -4.45 -1.47 -2.78
N THR A 2 -5.53 -1.85 -3.46
CA THR A 2 -5.47 -2.70 -4.67
C THR A 2 -4.70 -2.00 -5.80
N GLY A 3 -4.87 -0.69 -5.94
CA GLY A 3 -3.97 0.18 -6.69
C GLY A 3 -3.13 1.07 -5.77
N SER A 4 -2.31 1.94 -6.36
CA SER A 4 -1.51 2.93 -5.66
C SER A 4 -1.44 4.25 -6.42
N PHE A 5 -1.50 5.32 -5.64
CA PHE A 5 -1.15 6.67 -6.01
C PHE A 5 -0.67 7.37 -4.74
N ALA A 6 0.00 8.50 -4.89
CA ALA A 6 0.36 9.39 -3.81
C ALA A 6 -0.13 10.80 -4.15
N MET A 7 -0.51 11.54 -3.13
CA MET A 7 -0.89 12.94 -3.21
C MET A 7 -0.09 13.71 -2.16
N GLY A 8 0.33 14.92 -2.51
CA GLY A 8 0.99 15.85 -1.59
C GLY A 8 0.41 17.25 -1.74
N ARG A 9 0.45 18.02 -0.66
CA ARG A 9 0.08 19.42 -0.63
C ARG A 9 1.14 20.22 0.11
N ASP A 10 1.52 21.38 -0.41
CA ASP A 10 2.45 22.31 0.24
C ASP A 10 1.74 23.30 1.20
N LYS A 11 2.52 24.10 1.93
CA LYS A 11 1.99 25.12 2.86
C LYS A 11 1.24 26.27 2.18
N ASN A 12 1.39 26.43 0.86
CA ASN A 12 0.73 27.45 0.07
C ASN A 12 -0.56 26.92 -0.57
N GLY A 13 -0.91 25.64 -0.35
CA GLY A 13 -2.06 24.98 -0.93
C GLY A 13 -1.82 24.38 -2.32
N ASN A 14 -0.58 24.37 -2.82
CA ASN A 14 -0.26 23.71 -4.09
C ASN A 14 -0.34 22.19 -3.92
N GLU A 15 -0.96 21.51 -4.88
CA GLU A 15 -1.16 20.06 -4.85
C GLU A 15 -0.45 19.35 -6.00
N ALA A 16 0.00 18.13 -5.74
CA ALA A 16 0.51 17.23 -6.77
C ALA A 16 0.04 15.80 -6.52
N VAL A 17 -0.18 15.07 -7.61
CA VAL A 17 -0.51 13.64 -7.60
C VAL A 17 0.53 12.88 -8.43
N CYS A 18 0.89 11.68 -7.96
CA CYS A 18 1.77 10.74 -8.65
C CYS A 18 1.16 9.33 -8.61
N GLY A 19 1.26 8.58 -9.71
CA GLY A 19 0.64 7.26 -9.83
C GLY A 19 -0.86 7.32 -10.15
N GLY A 20 -1.60 6.25 -9.84
CA GLY A 20 -3.03 6.16 -10.14
C GLY A 20 -3.37 5.79 -11.59
N TRP A 21 -2.39 5.37 -12.37
CA TRP A 21 -2.54 5.04 -13.78
C TRP A 21 -3.19 3.67 -14.05
N GLY A 22 -3.48 2.90 -13.00
CA GLY A 22 -4.04 1.56 -13.11
C GLY A 22 -2.96 0.47 -13.30
N PRO A 23 -3.40 -0.80 -13.38
CA PRO A 23 -2.52 -1.96 -13.18
C PRO A 23 -1.59 -2.27 -14.37
N LEU A 24 -1.89 -1.77 -15.57
CA LEU A 24 -1.15 -2.12 -16.79
C LEU A 24 0.17 -1.34 -16.92
N PHE A 25 0.21 -0.10 -16.45
CA PHE A 25 1.37 0.79 -16.58
C PHE A 25 1.57 1.66 -15.32
N GLY A 26 1.11 1.16 -14.18
CA GLY A 26 1.12 1.88 -12.92
C GLY A 26 0.81 0.96 -11.73
N ASP A 27 0.21 1.54 -10.69
CA ASP A 27 -0.07 0.85 -9.42
C ASP A 27 1.17 0.22 -8.77
N TRP A 28 2.35 0.81 -9.03
CA TRP A 28 3.61 0.35 -8.46
C TRP A 28 3.59 0.43 -6.93
N GLY A 29 4.01 -0.66 -6.29
CA GLY A 29 3.95 -0.81 -4.83
C GLY A 29 2.54 -1.06 -4.25
N SER A 30 1.51 -1.18 -5.09
CA SER A 30 0.17 -1.59 -4.64
C SER A 30 0.10 -3.07 -4.26
N GLY A 31 -0.99 -3.48 -3.62
CA GLY A 31 -1.27 -4.90 -3.37
C GLY A 31 -1.36 -5.71 -4.65
N TYR A 32 -1.92 -5.15 -5.73
CA TYR A 32 -1.95 -5.83 -7.03
C TYR A 32 -0.55 -6.04 -7.59
N HIS A 33 0.30 -5.01 -7.57
CA HIS A 33 1.69 -5.11 -8.03
C HIS A 33 2.46 -6.16 -7.23
N ILE A 34 2.32 -6.17 -5.90
CA ILE A 34 2.93 -7.18 -5.03
C ILE A 34 2.42 -8.59 -5.38
N GLY A 35 1.13 -8.73 -5.65
CA GLY A 35 0.55 -10.00 -6.10
C GLY A 35 1.12 -10.48 -7.43
N VAL A 36 1.29 -9.59 -8.41
CA VAL A 36 1.94 -9.92 -9.69
C VAL A 36 3.40 -10.36 -9.47
N LEU A 37 4.16 -9.63 -8.64
CA LEU A 37 5.53 -10.01 -8.28
C LEU A 37 5.59 -11.37 -7.57
N CYS A 38 4.62 -11.68 -6.71
CA CYS A 38 4.48 -12.99 -6.08
C CYS A 38 4.33 -14.11 -7.12
N LEU A 39 3.36 -13.98 -8.02
CA LEU A 39 3.11 -14.97 -9.08
C LEU A 39 4.34 -15.15 -9.99
N ALA A 40 4.95 -14.04 -10.41
CA ALA A 40 6.17 -14.06 -11.22
C ALA A 40 7.33 -14.74 -10.49
N ARG A 41 7.48 -14.48 -9.18
CA ARG A 41 8.52 -15.10 -8.36
C ARG A 41 8.29 -16.60 -8.21
N VAL A 42 7.06 -17.05 -7.96
CA VAL A 42 6.75 -18.49 -7.85
C VAL A 42 6.99 -19.21 -9.18
N ALA A 43 6.63 -18.60 -10.31
CA ALA A 43 6.97 -19.14 -11.63
C ALA A 43 8.50 -19.23 -11.84
N TRP A 44 9.24 -18.18 -11.47
CA TRP A 44 10.70 -18.18 -11.55
C TRP A 44 11.35 -19.25 -10.67
N LEU A 45 10.85 -19.46 -9.44
CA LEU A 45 11.32 -20.51 -8.54
C LEU A 45 11.15 -21.89 -9.16
N TYR A 46 9.98 -22.14 -9.77
CA TYR A 46 9.69 -23.37 -10.50
C TYR A 46 10.66 -23.60 -11.66
N ASP A 47 10.88 -22.60 -12.52
CA ASP A 47 11.80 -22.71 -13.67
C ASP A 47 13.25 -22.98 -13.24
N ASN A 48 13.65 -22.48 -12.07
CA ASN A 48 14.99 -22.67 -11.49
C ASN A 48 15.08 -23.92 -10.59
N ARG A 49 14.03 -24.74 -10.51
CA ARG A 49 13.96 -25.94 -9.65
C ARG A 49 14.22 -25.67 -8.17
N ILE A 50 13.83 -24.49 -7.72
CA ILE A 50 13.86 -24.10 -6.30
C ILE A 50 12.49 -24.39 -5.73
N HIS A 51 12.42 -25.32 -4.78
CA HIS A 51 11.16 -25.83 -4.24
C HIS A 51 11.10 -25.67 -2.72
N SER A 52 9.90 -25.84 -2.17
CA SER A 52 9.65 -25.85 -0.72
C SER A 52 9.96 -24.53 -0.03
N THR A 53 9.91 -23.43 -0.77
CA THR A 53 9.96 -22.08 -0.15
C THR A 53 8.64 -21.80 0.55
N LEU A 54 8.68 -20.97 1.59
CA LEU A 54 7.44 -20.63 2.30
C LEU A 54 6.52 -19.78 1.42
N LEU A 55 7.10 -18.86 0.63
CA LEU A 55 6.35 -18.07 -0.35
C LEU A 55 5.61 -18.96 -1.36
N GLU A 56 6.28 -19.95 -1.95
CA GLU A 56 5.68 -20.91 -2.88
C GLU A 56 4.51 -21.62 -2.19
N LYS A 57 4.76 -22.27 -1.05
CA LYS A 57 3.72 -23.04 -0.34
C LYS A 57 2.46 -22.21 -0.07
N LEU A 58 2.62 -21.04 0.54
CA LEU A 58 1.47 -20.20 0.91
C LEU A 58 0.75 -19.64 -0.33
N CYS A 59 1.49 -19.35 -1.42
CA CYS A 59 0.88 -18.90 -2.67
C CYS A 59 0.03 -20.00 -3.31
N LEU A 60 0.52 -21.23 -3.38
CA LEU A 60 -0.22 -22.38 -3.91
C LEU A 60 -1.49 -22.66 -3.08
N GLU A 61 -1.38 -22.61 -1.75
CA GLU A 61 -2.52 -22.75 -0.83
C GLU A 61 -3.56 -21.66 -1.06
N ALA A 62 -3.14 -20.39 -1.16
CA ALA A 62 -4.04 -19.26 -1.40
C ALA A 62 -4.74 -19.31 -2.76
N MET A 63 -4.08 -19.90 -3.76
CA MET A 63 -4.63 -20.09 -5.10
C MET A 63 -5.40 -21.40 -5.28
N ASN A 64 -5.42 -22.26 -4.25
CA ASN A 64 -6.02 -23.59 -4.27
C ASN A 64 -5.54 -24.43 -5.47
N ILE A 65 -4.22 -24.50 -5.65
CA ILE A 65 -3.54 -25.30 -6.67
C ILE A 65 -2.46 -26.18 -6.03
N THR A 66 -2.08 -27.26 -6.71
CA THR A 66 -1.17 -28.27 -6.15
C THR A 66 0.28 -28.10 -6.62
N SER A 67 0.51 -27.37 -7.70
CA SER A 67 1.85 -27.07 -8.21
C SER A 67 1.95 -25.69 -8.84
N ALA A 68 3.16 -25.13 -8.85
CA ALA A 68 3.46 -23.87 -9.53
C ALA A 68 3.25 -23.94 -11.06
N GLU A 69 3.30 -25.13 -11.66
CA GLU A 69 2.99 -25.31 -13.09
C GLU A 69 1.54 -24.91 -13.41
N GLU A 70 0.61 -25.14 -12.49
CA GLU A 70 -0.80 -24.79 -12.67
C GLU A 70 -1.01 -23.28 -12.80
N LEU A 71 -0.06 -22.44 -12.37
CA LEU A 71 -0.12 -20.98 -12.51
C LEU A 71 -0.33 -20.54 -13.95
N ARG A 72 0.20 -21.30 -14.93
CA ARG A 72 0.03 -21.04 -16.37
C ARG A 72 -1.44 -20.94 -16.80
N THR A 73 -2.33 -21.61 -16.08
CA THR A 73 -3.78 -21.58 -16.36
C THR A 73 -4.56 -20.91 -15.24
N ALA A 74 -4.17 -21.11 -13.97
CA ALA A 74 -4.89 -20.63 -12.81
C ALA A 74 -5.02 -19.10 -12.79
N ALA A 75 -3.96 -18.37 -13.16
CA ALA A 75 -3.94 -16.91 -13.20
C ALA A 75 -4.87 -16.30 -14.27
N TYR A 76 -5.40 -17.12 -15.18
CA TYR A 76 -6.27 -16.69 -16.28
C TYR A 76 -7.65 -17.35 -16.23
N ARG A 77 -7.98 -18.08 -15.15
CA ARG A 77 -9.29 -18.73 -15.00
C ARG A 77 -10.40 -17.67 -14.95
N PRO A 78 -11.56 -17.94 -15.56
CA PRO A 78 -12.74 -17.09 -15.39
C PRO A 78 -13.04 -16.91 -13.90
N GLY A 79 -13.17 -15.65 -13.47
CA GLY A 79 -13.43 -15.31 -12.07
C GLY A 79 -12.19 -15.09 -11.21
N PHE A 80 -10.97 -15.34 -11.70
CA PHE A 80 -9.75 -14.86 -11.03
C PHE A 80 -9.56 -13.38 -11.31
N THR A 81 -9.84 -12.55 -10.32
CA THR A 81 -9.95 -11.10 -10.47
C THR A 81 -8.68 -10.38 -10.02
N ARG A 82 -8.62 -9.10 -10.37
CA ARG A 82 -7.64 -8.17 -9.83
C ARG A 82 -7.60 -8.15 -8.30
N LYS A 83 -8.76 -8.33 -7.64
CA LYS A 83 -8.85 -8.36 -6.18
C LYS A 83 -8.18 -9.60 -5.60
N ASP A 84 -8.29 -10.74 -6.29
CA ASP A 84 -7.66 -11.99 -5.87
C ASP A 84 -6.14 -11.90 -5.98
N VAL A 85 -5.63 -11.38 -7.10
CA VAL A 85 -4.19 -11.07 -7.25
C VAL A 85 -3.72 -10.13 -6.16
N ALA A 86 -4.45 -9.03 -5.90
CA ALA A 86 -4.06 -8.09 -4.85
C ALA A 86 -4.14 -8.70 -3.44
N GLY A 87 -4.99 -9.71 -3.23
CA GLY A 87 -5.08 -10.49 -2.00
C GLY A 87 -3.78 -11.23 -1.65
N LEU A 88 -3.01 -11.63 -2.66
CA LEU A 88 -1.71 -12.28 -2.48
C LEU A 88 -0.69 -11.38 -1.77
N SER A 89 -0.89 -10.06 -1.72
CA SER A 89 -0.01 -9.18 -0.95
C SER A 89 0.03 -9.52 0.54
N LYS A 90 -1.08 -10.02 1.10
CA LYS A 90 -1.12 -10.51 2.49
C LYS A 90 -0.27 -11.76 2.67
N ILE A 91 -0.31 -12.66 1.69
CA ILE A 91 0.48 -13.89 1.67
C ILE A 91 1.97 -13.57 1.63
N VAL A 92 2.38 -12.60 0.79
CA VAL A 92 3.77 -12.12 0.76
C VAL A 92 4.15 -11.51 2.12
N GLY A 93 3.27 -10.71 2.73
CA GLY A 93 3.50 -10.16 4.08
C GLY A 93 3.68 -11.24 5.14
N GLU A 94 2.86 -12.30 5.10
CA GLU A 94 2.98 -13.43 6.02
C GLU A 94 4.31 -14.17 5.82
N ALA A 95 4.66 -14.52 4.59
CA ALA A 95 5.92 -15.19 4.26
C ALA A 95 7.13 -14.35 4.71
N ALA A 96 7.10 -13.04 4.46
CA ALA A 96 8.15 -12.12 4.86
C ALA A 96 8.28 -12.01 6.39
N SER A 97 7.17 -12.01 7.14
CA SER A 97 7.20 -12.01 8.61
C SER A 97 7.82 -13.27 9.21
N ARG A 98 7.90 -14.34 8.41
CA ARG A 98 8.54 -15.60 8.74
C ARG A 98 9.92 -15.76 8.08
N ASN A 99 10.53 -14.63 7.67
CA ASN A 99 11.87 -14.53 7.08
C ASN A 99 12.06 -15.28 5.75
N ASP A 100 11.00 -15.46 4.95
CA ASP A 100 11.17 -15.94 3.58
C ASP A 100 11.95 -14.90 2.75
N PRO A 101 13.11 -15.27 2.17
CA PRO A 101 13.98 -14.32 1.49
C PRO A 101 13.34 -13.76 0.21
N TYR A 102 12.58 -14.58 -0.51
CA TYR A 102 11.94 -14.16 -1.76
C TYR A 102 10.77 -13.20 -1.50
N ALA A 103 10.02 -13.45 -0.43
CA ALA A 103 8.98 -12.52 0.02
C ALA A 103 9.58 -11.17 0.45
N LEU A 104 10.67 -11.18 1.21
CA LEU A 104 11.38 -9.95 1.62
C LEU A 104 11.87 -9.14 0.42
N GLU A 105 12.37 -9.78 -0.63
CA GLU A 105 12.76 -9.09 -1.87
C GLU A 105 11.58 -8.44 -2.57
N ILE A 106 10.45 -9.14 -2.70
CA ILE A 106 9.22 -8.57 -3.27
C ILE A 106 8.79 -7.31 -2.49
N LEU A 107 8.81 -7.39 -1.16
CA LEU A 107 8.44 -6.24 -0.33
C LEU A 107 9.43 -5.07 -0.50
N LYS A 108 10.74 -5.35 -0.59
CA LYS A 108 11.76 -4.33 -0.85
C LYS A 108 11.51 -3.61 -2.18
N ASP A 109 11.16 -4.34 -3.23
CA ASP A 109 10.85 -3.72 -4.53
C ASP A 109 9.55 -2.92 -4.50
N ALA A 110 8.55 -3.40 -3.77
CA ALA A 110 7.31 -2.66 -3.57
C ALA A 110 7.49 -1.36 -2.78
N VAL A 111 8.28 -1.35 -1.71
CA VAL A 111 8.53 -0.13 -0.92
C VAL A 111 9.38 0.89 -1.69
N LYS A 112 10.36 0.44 -2.51
CA LYS A 112 11.11 1.31 -3.42
C LYS A 112 10.18 2.04 -4.39
N ALA A 113 9.23 1.32 -4.98
CA ALA A 113 8.23 1.90 -5.88
C ALA A 113 7.35 2.95 -5.18
N LEU A 114 6.92 2.70 -3.94
CA LEU A 114 6.19 3.70 -3.16
C LEU A 114 7.05 4.92 -2.81
N ALA A 115 8.33 4.70 -2.49
CA ALA A 115 9.29 5.77 -2.22
C ALA A 115 9.58 6.63 -3.47
N ASP A 116 9.51 6.05 -4.68
CA ASP A 116 9.61 6.80 -5.93
C ASP A 116 8.43 7.77 -6.14
N HIS A 117 7.23 7.43 -5.65
CA HIS A 117 6.11 8.37 -5.62
C HIS A 117 6.40 9.55 -4.69
N VAL A 118 6.94 9.29 -3.50
CA VAL A 118 7.35 10.35 -2.56
C VAL A 118 8.37 11.28 -3.21
N LYS A 119 9.43 10.73 -3.82
CA LYS A 119 10.44 11.50 -4.56
C LYS A 119 9.82 12.42 -5.60
N THR A 120 8.90 11.88 -6.39
CA THR A 120 8.26 12.61 -7.48
C THR A 120 7.44 13.78 -6.94
N LEU A 121 6.73 13.59 -5.82
CA LEU A 121 5.95 14.65 -5.19
C LEU A 121 6.84 15.70 -4.54
N SER A 122 7.88 15.32 -3.80
CA SER A 122 8.84 16.25 -3.21
C SER A 122 9.46 17.16 -4.27
N ASN A 123 9.85 16.60 -5.42
CA ASN A 123 10.38 17.38 -6.54
C ASN A 123 9.35 18.32 -7.15
N ARG A 124 8.12 17.84 -7.40
CA ARG A 124 7.06 18.66 -8.03
C ARG A 124 6.61 19.82 -7.15
N LEU A 125 6.57 19.61 -5.85
CA LEU A 125 6.15 20.62 -4.88
C LEU A 125 7.31 21.47 -4.37
N SER A 126 8.56 21.15 -4.74
CA SER A 126 9.77 21.79 -4.21
C SER A 126 9.81 21.79 -2.67
N ILE A 127 9.45 20.65 -2.06
CA ILE A 127 9.41 20.51 -0.60
C ILE A 127 10.55 19.61 -0.12
N ASP A 128 11.36 20.18 0.77
CA ASP A 128 12.34 19.44 1.55
C ASP A 128 11.70 18.93 2.85
N GLY A 129 11.27 17.67 2.81
CA GLY A 129 10.78 16.97 4.00
C GLY A 129 9.30 17.12 4.27
N LEU A 130 8.61 15.98 4.36
CA LEU A 130 7.19 15.88 4.65
C LEU A 130 6.90 14.70 5.57
N PRO A 131 5.85 14.80 6.41
CA PRO A 131 5.23 13.62 6.98
C PRO A 131 4.64 12.79 5.84
N VAL A 132 5.01 11.51 5.78
CA VAL A 132 4.51 10.56 4.79
C VAL A 132 3.69 9.50 5.50
N ALA A 133 2.43 9.35 5.08
CA ALA A 133 1.53 8.33 5.59
C ALA A 133 1.23 7.28 4.52
N LEU A 134 1.25 6.01 4.90
CA LEU A 134 0.67 4.93 4.10
C LEU A 134 -0.83 4.83 4.41
N THR A 135 -1.66 4.70 3.38
CA THR A 135 -3.11 4.58 3.54
C THR A 135 -3.69 3.43 2.72
N GLY A 136 -4.92 3.05 3.06
CA GLY A 136 -5.65 1.94 2.42
C GLY A 136 -5.13 0.56 2.82
N GLY A 137 -5.61 -0.47 2.13
CA GLY A 137 -5.40 -1.87 2.56
C GLY A 137 -3.96 -2.38 2.64
N ILE A 138 -2.99 -1.62 2.12
CA ILE A 138 -1.56 -1.97 2.19
C ILE A 138 -1.03 -1.90 3.63
N THR A 139 -1.61 -1.05 4.48
CA THR A 139 -1.23 -0.91 5.90
C THR A 139 -1.50 -2.18 6.71
N ARG A 140 -2.29 -3.12 6.17
CA ARG A 140 -2.58 -4.41 6.79
C ARG A 140 -1.58 -5.51 6.43
N MET A 141 -0.50 -5.19 5.73
CA MET A 141 0.54 -6.16 5.39
C MET A 141 1.45 -6.55 6.56
N GLY A 142 1.33 -5.87 7.70
CA GLY A 142 2.08 -6.17 8.92
C GLY A 142 3.33 -5.32 9.11
N ALA A 143 3.97 -5.48 10.26
CA ALA A 143 5.07 -4.64 10.73
C ALA A 143 6.27 -4.64 9.77
N VAL A 144 6.62 -5.80 9.19
CA VAL A 144 7.76 -5.92 8.27
C VAL A 144 7.65 -4.98 7.08
N PHE A 145 6.46 -4.86 6.47
CA PHE A 145 6.27 -3.95 5.33
C PHE A 145 6.43 -2.48 5.75
N GLU A 146 5.86 -2.11 6.90
CA GLU A 146 5.96 -0.76 7.43
C GLU A 146 7.42 -0.40 7.81
N GLU A 147 8.15 -1.32 8.42
CA GLU A 147 9.57 -1.16 8.76
C GLU A 147 10.45 -1.01 7.51
N LEU A 148 10.21 -1.84 6.49
CA LEU A 148 10.91 -1.72 5.20
C LEU A 148 10.62 -0.36 4.54
N PHE A 149 9.37 0.12 4.58
CA PHE A 149 9.01 1.43 4.05
C PHE A 149 9.67 2.57 4.83
N LYS A 150 9.66 2.52 6.17
CA LYS A 150 10.36 3.48 7.04
C LYS A 150 11.85 3.55 6.72
N ALA A 151 12.50 2.40 6.58
CA ALA A 151 13.91 2.30 6.28
C ALA A 151 14.24 2.87 4.89
N GLU A 152 13.45 2.52 3.87
CA GLU A 152 13.59 3.04 2.51
C GLU A 152 13.42 4.56 2.45
N LEU A 153 12.41 5.09 3.14
CA LEU A 153 12.14 6.52 3.24
C LEU A 153 13.31 7.25 3.92
N ALA A 154 13.73 6.80 5.09
CA ALA A 154 14.82 7.42 5.85
C ALA A 154 16.15 7.38 5.09
N SER A 155 16.42 6.29 4.36
CA SER A 155 17.65 6.14 3.59
C SER A 155 17.72 7.07 2.38
N ARG A 156 16.59 7.30 1.70
CA ARG A 156 16.56 8.06 0.43
C ARG A 156 16.17 9.51 0.61
N PHE A 157 15.38 9.81 1.64
CA PHE A 157 14.81 11.12 1.90
C PHE A 157 14.92 11.44 3.40
N PRO A 158 16.12 11.75 3.93
CA PRO A 158 16.33 11.97 5.37
C PRO A 158 15.46 13.07 5.99
N GLN A 159 14.95 14.00 5.17
CA GLN A 159 14.04 15.07 5.59
C GLN A 159 12.57 14.61 5.65
N CYS A 160 12.21 13.51 4.98
CA CYS A 160 10.89 12.91 5.07
C CYS A 160 10.86 11.91 6.21
N TYR A 161 9.73 11.83 6.91
CA TYR A 161 9.55 10.86 7.97
C TYR A 161 8.19 10.19 7.87
N TYR A 162 8.15 8.91 8.21
CA TYR A 162 6.89 8.19 8.23
C TYR A 162 6.07 8.63 9.44
N GLN A 163 4.83 9.01 9.18
CA GLN A 163 3.85 9.32 10.21
C GLN A 163 2.54 8.60 9.88
N PRO A 164 2.06 7.68 10.73
CA PRO A 164 0.75 7.05 10.53
C PRO A 164 -0.35 8.10 10.39
N ALA A 165 -1.32 7.83 9.52
CA ALA A 165 -2.50 8.68 9.39
C ALA A 165 -3.22 8.77 10.75
N LYS A 166 -3.33 9.99 11.28
CA LYS A 166 -3.98 10.26 12.58
C LYS A 166 -5.48 9.98 12.53
N TYR A 167 -6.08 10.18 11.36
CA TYR A 167 -7.51 10.04 11.13
C TYR A 167 -7.76 9.14 9.93
N ASP A 168 -8.90 8.46 9.97
CA ASP A 168 -9.41 7.73 8.82
C ASP A 168 -9.76 8.70 7.66
N PRO A 169 -9.67 8.27 6.39
CA PRO A 169 -9.92 9.13 5.24
C PRO A 169 -11.23 9.91 5.27
N LEU A 170 -12.32 9.35 5.81
CA LEU A 170 -13.60 10.06 5.89
C LEU A 170 -13.54 11.25 6.85
N VAL A 171 -12.88 11.08 7.99
CA VAL A 171 -12.66 12.16 8.97
C VAL A 171 -11.71 13.19 8.40
N GLY A 172 -10.67 12.74 7.69
CA GLY A 172 -9.75 13.63 6.97
C GLY A 172 -10.45 14.50 5.94
N ALA A 173 -11.37 13.93 5.15
CA ALA A 173 -12.16 14.66 4.16
C ALA A 173 -13.07 15.72 4.82
N ALA A 174 -13.75 15.37 5.91
CA ALA A 174 -14.58 16.32 6.66
C ALA A 174 -13.75 17.48 7.24
N LEU A 175 -12.57 17.18 7.81
CA LEU A 175 -11.65 18.21 8.30
C LEU A 175 -11.15 19.12 7.16
N CYS A 176 -10.80 18.56 6.00
CA CYS A 176 -10.40 19.37 4.85
C CYS A 176 -11.51 20.33 4.42
N LEU A 177 -12.75 19.85 4.33
CA LEU A 177 -13.90 20.69 3.98
C LEU A 177 -14.09 21.83 4.99
N LEU A 178 -14.07 21.52 6.29
CA LEU A 178 -14.20 22.53 7.36
C LEU A 178 -13.07 23.57 7.33
N TYR A 179 -11.85 23.16 6.99
CA TYR A 179 -10.73 24.08 6.85
C TYR A 179 -10.89 25.00 5.63
N GLU A 180 -11.21 24.43 4.47
CA GLU A 180 -11.21 25.16 3.19
C GLU A 180 -12.42 26.06 3.00
N HIS A 181 -13.61 25.60 3.41
CA HIS A 181 -14.86 26.33 3.16
C HIS A 181 -15.31 27.17 4.35
N GLU A 182 -15.04 26.71 5.58
CA GLU A 182 -15.54 27.35 6.80
C GLU A 182 -14.43 28.03 7.61
N GLY A 183 -13.17 27.95 7.16
CA GLY A 183 -12.02 28.54 7.85
C GLY A 183 -11.80 27.97 9.27
N CYS A 184 -12.30 26.76 9.54
CA CYS A 184 -12.20 26.15 10.85
C CYS A 184 -10.74 25.83 11.20
N ASN A 185 -10.33 26.16 12.43
CA ASN A 185 -9.04 25.73 12.95
C ASN A 185 -9.07 24.22 13.25
N ILE A 186 -8.68 23.40 12.26
CA ILE A 186 -8.63 21.94 12.37
C ILE A 186 -7.59 21.40 13.35
N GLU A 187 -6.70 22.26 13.87
CA GLU A 187 -5.79 21.91 14.97
C GLU A 187 -6.51 21.91 16.33
N ASN A 188 -7.70 22.50 16.42
CA ASN A 188 -8.54 22.41 17.61
C ASN A 188 -8.99 20.96 17.82
N HIS A 189 -8.48 20.35 18.89
CA HIS A 189 -8.77 18.96 19.28
C HIS A 189 -10.26 18.68 19.50
N GLU A 190 -11.07 19.69 19.82
CA GLU A 190 -12.52 19.54 19.99
C GLU A 190 -13.23 19.21 18.67
N ILE A 191 -12.80 19.79 17.54
CA ILE A 191 -13.41 19.56 16.23
C ILE A 191 -13.21 18.11 15.80
N ALA A 192 -11.96 17.64 15.86
CA ALA A 192 -11.65 16.24 15.58
C ALA A 192 -12.34 15.29 16.57
N GLY A 193 -12.38 15.65 17.86
CA GLY A 193 -13.07 14.87 18.88
C GLY A 193 -14.57 14.72 18.60
N ASN A 194 -15.23 15.78 18.13
CA ASN A 194 -16.65 15.76 17.79
C ASN A 194 -16.92 14.92 16.53
N LEU A 195 -16.11 15.06 15.48
CA LEU A 195 -16.22 14.23 14.28
C LEU A 195 -16.06 12.73 14.59
N MET A 196 -15.13 12.39 15.49
CA MET A 196 -14.90 11.01 15.90
C MET A 196 -16.07 10.42 16.71
N LYS A 197 -16.77 11.23 17.52
CA LYS A 197 -18.01 10.80 18.22
C LYS A 197 -19.12 10.44 17.23
N TYR A 198 -19.30 11.25 16.18
CA TYR A 198 -20.29 10.96 15.14
C TYR A 198 -19.96 9.70 14.34
N LYS A 199 -18.68 9.44 14.03
CA LYS A 199 -18.28 8.19 13.38
C LYS A 199 -18.65 6.95 14.22
N GLY A 200 -18.56 7.03 15.55
CA GLY A 200 -19.01 5.96 16.46
C GLY A 200 -20.51 5.67 16.41
N LEU A 201 -21.34 6.68 16.09
CA LEU A 201 -22.79 6.53 15.94
C LEU A 201 -23.19 5.90 14.60
N TYR A 202 -22.35 6.00 13.57
CA TYR A 202 -22.61 5.47 12.21
C TYR A 202 -22.02 4.08 11.95
N GLN A 203 -21.50 3.36 12.96
CA GLN A 203 -21.05 1.97 12.80
C GLN A 203 -22.18 0.96 12.49
N GLY A 204 -23.43 1.42 12.29
CA GLY A 204 -24.59 0.60 11.94
C GLY A 204 -24.87 0.42 10.44
N GLU A 205 -24.28 1.22 9.55
CA GLU A 205 -24.46 1.04 8.10
C GLU A 205 -23.15 1.20 7.36
N SER A 206 -22.66 0.07 6.85
CA SER A 206 -21.45 -0.03 6.04
C SER A 206 -21.68 0.69 4.72
N ILE A 207 -21.01 1.84 4.55
CA ILE A 207 -20.77 2.45 3.23
C ILE A 207 -19.25 2.56 3.07
N CYS A 208 -18.65 1.46 2.61
CA CYS A 208 -17.44 1.32 1.76
C CYS A 208 -17.00 -0.15 1.71
#